data_AF-A0A2U1SXI8-F1
#
_entry.id   AF-A0A2U1SXI8-F1
#
_cell.length_a   1.000
_cell.length_b   1.000
_cell.length_c   1.000
_cell.angle_alpha   90.00
_cell.angle_beta   90.00
_cell.angle_gamma   90.00
#
_symmetry.space_group_name_H-M   'P 1'
#
loop_
_entity.id
_entity.type
_entity.pdbx_description
1 polymer ?
#
loop_
_entity_poly.entity_id
_entity_poly.type
_entity_poly.pdbx_seq_one_letter_code
_entity_poly.pdbx_strand_id
1 'polypeptide(L)' 'MVPEPIDIAVTGGSPTATEAAAVVAVVSSVVDELREADDPAPVATSAWMRSARSLRTPLRAGPGAWAASRPLR' A
#
# COMPACT_ATOMS: atom_id res chain seq x y z
N MET A 1 6.40 18.98 5.37
CA MET A 1 5.03 19.49 5.21
C MET A 1 4.39 19.45 6.59
N VAL A 2 4.08 20.58 7.21
CA VAL A 2 3.23 20.56 8.42
C VAL A 2 1.81 20.34 7.89
N PRO A 3 1.06 19.34 8.38
CA PRO A 3 -0.30 19.14 7.91
C PRO A 3 -1.13 20.38 8.21
N GLU A 4 -1.91 20.83 7.22
CA GLU A 4 -2.91 21.89 7.42
C GLU A 4 -3.84 21.47 8.59
N PRO A 5 -4.12 22.38 9.54
CA PRO A 5 -4.99 22.08 10.67
C PRO A 5 -6.40 21.73 10.19
N ILE A 6 -7.01 20.74 10.84
CA ILE A 6 -8.38 20.31 10.54
C ILE A 6 -9.35 21.19 11.32
N ASP A 7 -10.16 21.98 10.63
CA ASP A 7 -11.23 22.76 11.23
C ASP A 7 -12.52 21.94 11.34
N ILE A 8 -13.00 21.74 12.56
CA ILE A 8 -14.23 20.98 12.86
C ILE A 8 -15.25 21.93 13.49
N ALA A 9 -16.43 22.04 12.88
CA ALA A 9 -17.54 22.85 13.39
C ALA A 9 -18.71 21.96 13.85
N VAL A 10 -19.24 22.25 15.04
CA VAL A 10 -20.46 21.62 15.55
C VAL A 10 -21.67 22.43 15.07
N THR A 11 -22.48 21.86 14.20
CA THR A 11 -23.66 22.54 13.63
C THR A 11 -24.95 22.34 14.42
N GLY A 12 -24.94 21.46 15.44
CA GLY A 12 -26.10 21.19 16.28
C GLY A 12 -25.73 20.42 17.55
N GLY A 13 -26.53 20.61 18.60
CA GLY A 13 -26.25 20.07 19.93
C GLY A 13 -25.27 20.93 20.74
N SER A 14 -24.90 20.43 21.93
CA SER A 14 -23.92 21.08 22.83
C SER A 14 -23.06 19.99 23.47
N PRO A 15 -22.10 19.40 22.72
CA PRO A 15 -21.24 18.36 23.26
C PRO A 15 -20.45 18.87 24.45
N THR A 16 -20.23 18.01 25.42
CA THR A 16 -19.28 18.26 26.49
C THR A 16 -17.86 18.38 25.93
N ALA A 17 -16.96 19.02 26.67
CA ALA A 17 -15.55 19.13 26.25
C ALA A 17 -14.90 17.75 26.01
N THR A 18 -15.27 16.75 26.81
CA THR A 18 -14.78 15.37 26.67
C THR A 18 -15.27 14.72 25.37
N GLU A 19 -16.55 14.88 25.03
CA GLU A 19 -17.11 14.33 23.79
C GLU A 19 -16.51 15.02 22.56
N ALA A 20 -16.36 16.35 22.61
CA ALA A 20 -15.70 17.10 21.54
C ALA A 20 -14.25 16.63 21.33
N ALA A 21 -13.49 16.44 22.42
CA ALA A 21 -12.13 15.93 22.35
C ALA A 21 -12.07 14.50 21.79
N ALA A 22 -13.02 13.63 22.17
CA ALA A 22 -13.09 12.27 21.65
C ALA A 22 -13.34 12.24 20.14
N VAL A 23 -14.27 13.06 19.64
CA VAL A 23 -14.55 13.17 18.20
C VAL A 23 -13.33 13.70 17.45
N VAL A 24 -12.70 14.77 17.95
CA VAL A 24 -11.49 15.33 17.33
C VAL A 24 -10.39 14.27 17.23
N ALA A 25 -10.14 13.51 18.30
CA ALA A 25 -9.11 12.47 18.32
C ALA A 25 -9.36 11.36 17.28
N VAL A 26 -10.61 10.90 17.16
CA VAL A 26 -10.99 9.86 16.19
C VAL A 26 -10.88 10.38 14.76
N VAL A 27 -11.39 11.59 14.50
CA VAL A 27 -11.32 12.19 13.15
C VAL A 27 -9.85 12.44 12.77
N SER A 28 -9.03 12.97 13.69
CA SER A 28 -7.60 13.17 13.42
C SER A 28 -6.88 11.87 13.12
N SER A 29 -7.16 10.78 13.85
CA SER A 29 -6.49 9.49 13.61
C SER A 29 -6.83 8.92 12.24
N VAL A 30 -8.10 9.01 11.82
CA VAL A 30 -8.52 8.56 10.49
C VAL A 30 -7.88 9.39 9.38
N VAL A 31 -7.79 10.71 9.57
CA VAL A 31 -7.14 11.57 8.57
C VAL A 31 -5.64 11.27 8.46
N ASP A 32 -4.96 10.99 9.57
CA ASP A 32 -3.55 10.61 9.54
C ASP A 32 -3.33 9.25 8.88
N GLU A 33 -4.20 8.27 9.12
CA GLU A 33 -4.17 6.96 8.45
C GLU A 33 -4.37 7.11 6.92
N LEU A 34 -5.33 7.94 6.49
CA LEU A 34 -5.55 8.20 5.06
C LEU A 34 -4.35 8.87 4.40
N ARG A 35 -3.67 9.79 5.11
CA ARG A 35 -2.43 10.42 4.61
C ARG A 35 -1.30 9.42 4.45
N GLU A 36 -1.18 8.46 5.36
CA GLU A 36 -0.18 7.39 5.25
C GLU A 36 -0.52 6.41 4.12
N ALA A 37 -1.79 6.10 3.91
CA ALA A 37 -2.24 5.25 2.80
C ALA A 37 -1.97 5.87 1.41
N ASP A 38 -2.03 7.20 1.31
CA ASP A 38 -1.70 7.95 0.09
C ASP A 38 -0.19 8.07 -0.18
N ASP A 39 0.66 7.65 0.77
CA ASP A 39 2.10 7.48 0.54
C ASP A 39 2.35 6.01 0.13
N PRO A 40 2.39 5.69 -1.19
CA PRO A 40 2.64 4.33 -1.61
C PRO A 40 4.01 3.92 -1.10
N ALA A 41 4.02 3.02 -0.10
CA ALA A 41 5.24 2.43 0.40
C ALA A 41 6.11 2.01 -0.79
N PRO A 42 7.40 2.39 -0.83
CA PRO A 42 8.25 2.07 -1.96
C PRO A 42 8.18 0.56 -2.17
N VAL A 43 7.73 0.14 -3.36
CA VAL A 43 7.55 -1.28 -3.67
C VAL A 43 8.89 -1.97 -3.55
N ALA A 44 9.13 -2.59 -2.40
CA ALA A 44 10.37 -3.28 -2.12
C ALA A 44 10.50 -4.41 -3.13
N THR A 45 11.61 -4.45 -3.87
CA THR A 45 11.85 -5.51 -4.84
C THR A 45 11.88 -6.85 -4.09
N SER A 46 10.87 -7.69 -4.33
CA SER A 46 10.75 -8.98 -3.67
C SER A 46 12.01 -9.82 -3.89
N ALA A 47 12.31 -10.72 -2.95
CA ALA A 47 13.44 -11.64 -3.11
C ALA A 47 13.33 -12.45 -4.42
N TRP A 48 12.11 -12.81 -4.83
CA TRP A 48 11.80 -13.42 -6.12
C TRP A 48 12.14 -12.54 -7.32
N MET A 49 11.74 -11.26 -7.32
CA MET A 49 12.07 -10.35 -8.41
C MET A 49 13.58 -10.09 -8.49
N ARG A 50 14.28 -10.11 -7.34
CA ARG A 50 15.75 -10.01 -7.28
C ARG A 50 16.43 -11.26 -7.84
N SER A 51 15.95 -12.46 -7.51
CA SER A 51 16.50 -13.73 -8.01
C SER A 51 16.19 -13.95 -9.49
N ALA A 52 15.03 -13.53 -9.98
CA ALA A 52 14.69 -13.56 -11.40
C ALA A 52 15.68 -12.77 -12.28
N ARG A 53 16.45 -11.84 -11.71
CA ARG A 53 17.51 -11.13 -12.45
C ARG A 53 18.61 -12.07 -12.94
N SER A 54 18.94 -13.14 -12.21
CA SER A 54 19.90 -14.15 -12.69
C SER A 54 19.32 -15.00 -13.82
N LEU A 55 17.99 -15.05 -13.92
CA LEU A 55 17.23 -15.74 -14.97
C LEU A 55 16.87 -14.82 -16.16
N ARG A 56 17.40 -13.58 -16.21
CA ARG A 56 17.25 -12.69 -17.38
C ARG A 56 17.92 -13.23 -18.63
N THR A 57 18.89 -14.13 -18.44
CA THR A 57 19.37 -14.96 -19.53
C THR A 57 18.36 -16.09 -19.74
N PRO A 58 17.83 -16.28 -20.96
CA PRO A 58 16.99 -17.41 -21.28
C PRO A 58 17.65 -18.71 -20.82
N LEU A 59 16.97 -19.43 -19.92
CA LEU A 59 17.42 -20.75 -19.50
C LEU A 59 17.51 -21.63 -20.74
N ARG A 60 18.64 -22.31 -20.93
CA ARG A 60 18.78 -23.37 -21.95
C ARG A 60 18.32 -24.68 -21.32
N ALA A 61 17.15 -25.18 -21.67
CA ALA A 61 16.73 -26.52 -21.28
C ALA A 61 17.59 -27.55 -21.97
N GLY A 62 17.70 -28.65 -21.24
CA GLY A 62 18.56 -29.76 -21.59
C GLY A 62 18.02 -30.62 -22.73
N PRO A 63 18.73 -31.70 -23.02
CA PRO A 63 18.41 -32.61 -24.11
C PRO A 63 16.94 -33.08 -24.07
N GLY A 64 16.22 -32.91 -25.18
CA GLY A 64 14.84 -33.38 -25.40
C GLY A 64 13.72 -32.59 -24.72
N ALA A 65 14.02 -31.79 -23.70
CA ALA A 65 13.02 -31.21 -22.81
C ALA A 65 12.19 -30.07 -23.44
N TRP A 66 12.78 -29.32 -24.36
CA TRP A 66 12.07 -28.25 -25.08
C TRP A 66 11.06 -28.77 -26.10
N ALA A 67 11.25 -29.98 -26.61
CA ALA A 67 10.39 -30.52 -27.64
C ALA A 67 8.99 -30.87 -27.10
N ALA A 68 8.90 -31.18 -25.81
CA ALA A 68 7.64 -31.45 -25.13
C ALA A 68 6.86 -30.18 -24.73
N SER A 69 7.49 -29.00 -24.68
CA SER A 69 6.83 -27.74 -24.25
C SER A 69 5.92 -27.10 -25.32
N ARG A 70 5.69 -27.81 -26.43
CA ARG A 70 4.78 -27.40 -27.49
C ARG A 70 3.34 -27.74 -27.09
N PRO A 71 2.37 -26.81 -27.13
CA PRO A 71 0.97 -27.18 -27.00
C PRO A 71 0.56 -28.01 -28.22
N LEU A 72 0.01 -29.20 -27.98
CA LEU A 72 -0.68 -29.97 -29.00
C LEU A 72 -1.98 -29.23 -29.34
N ARG A 73 -2.21 -29.00 -30.63
CA ARG A 73 -3.35 -28.25 -31.17
C ARG A 73 -4.52 -29.21 -31.41
#